data_AF-A0A930B3A9-F1
#
_entry.id   AF-A0A930B3A9-F1
#
_cell.length_a   1.000
_cell.length_b   1.000
_cell.length_c   1.000
_cell.angle_alpha   90.00
_cell.angle_beta   90.00
_cell.angle_gamma   90.00
#
_symmetry.space_group_name_H-M   'P 1'
#
loop_
_entity.id
_entity.type
_entity.pdbx_description
1 polymer ?
#
loop_
_entity_poly.entity_id
_entity_poly.type
_entity_poly.pdbx_seq_one_letter_code
_entity_poly.pdbx_strand_id
1 'polypeptide(L)' 'IVGNPDIHLGKQGLVSGTLFIKMHQAFVTERKLKLKIEVYSGENRIESTTTTFSGPITF' A
#
# COMPACT_ATOMS: atom_id res chain seq x y z
N ILE A 1 -12.98 -4.53 -5.60
CA ILE A 1 -12.45 -5.25 -4.43
C ILE A 1 -11.78 -4.19 -3.56
N VAL A 2 -12.33 -3.88 -2.39
CA VAL A 2 -11.78 -2.84 -1.50
C VAL A 2 -11.65 -3.47 -0.11
N GLY A 3 -10.45 -3.48 0.46
CA GLY A 3 -10.20 -3.95 1.83
C GLY A 3 -9.80 -5.41 2.02
N ASN A 4 -9.72 -6.23 0.97
CA ASN A 4 -9.19 -7.60 1.05
C ASN A 4 -7.70 -7.61 0.64
N PRO A 5 -6.75 -8.07 1.48
CA PRO A 5 -5.32 -8.03 1.16
C PRO A 5 -4.92 -9.06 0.09
N ASP A 6 -5.72 -10.12 -0.08
CA ASP A 6 -5.47 -11.16 -1.06
C ASP A 6 -6.25 -10.93 -2.36
N ILE A 7 -5.51 -10.91 -3.47
CA ILE A 7 -6.06 -10.77 -4.82
C ILE A 7 -5.77 -12.07 -5.59
N HIS A 8 -6.81 -12.84 -5.87
CA HIS A 8 -6.71 -14.02 -6.72
C HIS A 8 -6.80 -13.62 -8.19
N LEU A 9 -5.71 -13.82 -8.93
CA LEU A 9 -5.60 -13.53 -10.37
C LEU A 9 -5.70 -14.82 -11.19
N GLY A 10 -6.51 -14.81 -12.24
CA GLY A 10 -6.47 -15.84 -13.28
C GLY A 10 -5.20 -15.71 -14.14
N LYS A 11 -4.76 -16.82 -14.75
CA LYS A 11 -3.45 -16.97 -15.42
C LYS A 11 -3.06 -15.89 -16.45
N GLN A 12 -3.99 -15.09 -16.97
CA GLN A 12 -3.78 -14.04 -17.98
C GLN A 12 -4.58 -12.75 -17.68
N GLY A 13 -4.98 -12.51 -16.43
CA GLY A 13 -5.77 -11.33 -16.07
C GLY A 13 -4.89 -10.14 -15.68
N LEU A 14 -5.01 -9.02 -16.41
CA LEU A 14 -4.58 -7.72 -15.91
C LEU A 14 -5.65 -7.20 -14.96
N VAL A 15 -5.32 -7.00 -13.69
CA VAL A 15 -6.24 -6.45 -12.70
C VAL A 15 -5.73 -5.09 -12.25
N SER A 16 -6.61 -4.10 -12.37
CA SER A 16 -6.42 -2.77 -11.80
C SER A 16 -7.32 -2.64 -10.58
N GLY A 17 -6.77 -2.07 -9.51
CA GLY A 17 -7.49 -1.88 -8.26
C GLY A 17 -6.94 -0.66 -7.52
N THR A 18 -7.68 -0.23 -6.50
CA THR A 18 -7.27 0.87 -5.63
C THR A 18 -6.97 0.31 -4.25
N LEU A 19 -5.74 0.55 -3.78
CA LEU A 19 -5.33 0.23 -2.41
C LEU A 19 -5.55 1.46 -1.52
N PHE A 20 -6.36 1.29 -0.47
CA PHE A 20 -6.52 2.29 0.57
C PHE A 20 -5.78 1.84 1.83
N ILE A 21 -4.83 2.65 2.29
CA ILE A 21 -4.08 2.41 3.53
C ILE A 21 -4.58 3.41 4.57
N LYS A 22 -5.21 2.91 5.64
CA LYS A 22 -5.61 3.72 6.79
C LYS A 22 -4.69 3.40 7.96
N MET A 23 -4.04 4.43 8.50
CA MET A 23 -3.14 4.31 9.63
C MET A 23 -3.58 5.22 10.78
N HIS A 24 -3.38 4.76 12.01
CA HIS A 24 -3.68 5.57 13.19
C HIS A 24 -2.66 6.72 13.31
N GLN A 25 -3.13 7.92 13.66
CA GLN A 25 -2.28 9.13 13.71
C GLN A 25 -1.10 8.99 14.66
N ALA A 26 -1.25 8.22 15.74
CA ALA A 26 -0.15 7.94 16.67
C ALA A 26 1.09 7.30 16.01
N PHE A 27 0.95 6.69 14.83
CA PHE A 27 2.06 6.11 14.06
C PHE A 27 2.66 7.08 13.04
N VAL A 28 2.11 8.29 12.90
CA VAL A 28 2.65 9.34 12.03
C VAL A 28 3.66 10.15 12.85
N THR A 29 4.88 9.66 12.94
CA THR A 29 5.97 10.28 13.72
C THR A 29 6.56 11.51 13.04
N GLU A 30 6.37 11.64 11.73
CA GLU A 30 6.93 12.72 10.91
C GLU A 30 5.88 13.27 9.95
N ARG A 31 6.04 14.56 9.59
CA ARG A 31 5.17 15.21 8.61
C ARG A 31 5.22 14.54 7.23
N LYS A 32 6.39 14.05 6.83
CA LYS A 32 6.60 13.31 5.58
C LYS A 32 7.05 11.90 5.90
N LEU A 33 6.11 10.98 5.99
CA LEU A 33 6.40 9.57 6.23
C LEU A 33 6.61 8.86 4.90
N LYS A 34 7.75 8.19 4.71
CA LYS A 34 7.97 7.35 3.54
C LYS A 34 7.37 5.97 3.77
N LEU A 35 6.49 5.56 2.87
CA LEU A 35 5.89 4.23 2.85
C LEU A 35 6.55 3.40 1.75
N LYS A 36 7.05 2.23 2.12
CA LYS A 36 7.51 1.20 1.18
C LYS A 36 6.44 0.13 1.07
N ILE A 37 6.00 -0.13 -0.15
CA ILE A 37 4.97 -1.12 -0.47
C ILE A 37 5.66 -2.22 -1.28
N GLU A 38 5.55 -3.45 -0.82
CA GLU A 38 6.14 -4.63 -1.48
C GLU A 38 5.01 -5.60 -1.83
N VAL A 39 5.01 -6.08 -3.08
CA VAL A 39 4.02 -7.03 -3.58
C VAL A 39 4.68 -8.39 -3.71
N TYR A 40 4.01 -9.42 -3.19
CA TYR A 40 4.51 -10.78 -3.15
C TYR A 40 3.58 -11.75 -3.88
N SER A 41 4.17 -12.77 -4.50
CA SER A 41 3.50 -13.96 -5.02
C SER A 41 4.01 -15.16 -4.22
N GLY A 42 3.23 -15.57 -3.20
CA GLY A 42 3.72 -16.44 -2.14
C GLY A 42 4.87 -15.77 -1.38
N GLU A 43 6.01 -16.44 -1.28
CA GLU A 43 7.22 -15.89 -0.64
C GLU A 43 8.08 -15.03 -1.58
N ASN A 44 7.74 -14.96 -2.87
CA ASN A 44 8.55 -14.27 -3.87
C ASN A 44 8.10 -12.82 -4.03
N ARG A 45 8.98 -11.85 -3.73
CA ARG A 45 8.72 -10.43 -4.01
C ARG A 45 8.74 -10.19 -5.51
N ILE A 46 7.65 -9.68 -6.07
CA ILE A 46 7.50 -9.41 -7.51
C ILE A 46 7.59 -7.94 -7.87
N GLU A 47 7.32 -7.02 -6.94
CA GLU A 47 7.37 -5.58 -7.18
C GLU A 47 7.61 -4.82 -5.87
N SER A 48 8.17 -3.61 -5.96
CA SER A 48 8.25 -2.70 -4.82
C SER A 48 8.13 -1.25 -5.26
N THR A 49 7.29 -0.48 -4.57
CA THR A 49 7.15 0.95 -4.81
C THR A 49 7.30 1.75 -3.51
N THR A 50 7.69 3.01 -3.63
CA THR A 50 7.80 3.92 -2.50
C THR A 50 6.91 5.13 -2.77
N THR A 51 6.16 5.54 -1.76
CA THR A 51 5.37 6.78 -1.80
C THR A 51 5.58 7.56 -0.52
N THR A 52 5.29 8.86 -0.54
CA THR A 52 5.39 9.72 0.65
C THR A 52 4.00 10.04 1.14
N PHE A 53 3.67 9.60 2.35
CA PHE A 53 2.50 10.03 3.08
C PHE A 53 2.79 11.38 3.73
N SER A 54 2.05 12.40 3.32
CA SER A 54 2.08 13.70 3.98
C SER A 54 1.00 13.71 5.06
N GLY A 55 1.42 13.62 6.32
CA GLY A 55 0.53 13.65 7.48
C GLY A 55 -0.27 14.96 7.56
N PRO A 56 -1.31 15.01 8.40
CA PRO A 56 -2.18 16.19 8.49
C PRO A 56 -1.36 17.46 8.67
N ILE A 57 -1.67 18.47 7.85
CA ILE A 57 -1.16 19.83 8.05
C ILE A 57 -1.91 20.38 9.26
N THR A 58 -1.33 20.27 10.45
CA THR A 58 -1.78 21.05 11.60
C THR A 58 -1.42 22.51 11.35
N PHE A 59 -2.43 23.35 11.13
CA PHE A 59 -2.32 24.81 11.14
C PHE A 59 -2.49 25.34 12.56
#